data_AF-A0A1I3Q3G6-F1
#
_entry.id   AF-A0A1I3Q3G6-F1
#
_cell.length_a   1.000
_cell.length_b   1.000
_cell.length_c   1.000
_cell.angle_alpha   90.00
_cell.angle_beta   90.00
_cell.angle_gamma   90.00
#
_symmetry.space_group_name_H-M   'P 1'
#
loop_
_entity.id
_entity.type
_entity.pdbx_description
1 polymer ?
#
loop_
_entity_poly.entity_id
_entity_poly.type
_entity_poly.pdbx_seq_one_letter_code
_entity_poly.pdbx_strand_id
1 'polypeptide(L)'
;MFVDRGGIVRQIDTHFESWQLELDRLELDVMRAERAFATDGLLRTDGWEVPSLAGPVPEDLRGRATELLTRQQELLVSLTERLGATGRQQALAENVGRVSTRDRSRPVYFDISA
;
A
#
# COMPACT_ATOMS: atom_id res chain seq x y z
N MET A 1 53.34 -16.38 -4.39
CA MET A 1 52.19 -15.97 -3.55
C MET A 1 51.26 -15.17 -4.44
N PHE A 2 50.37 -15.86 -5.18
CA PHE A 2 49.43 -15.22 -6.11
C PHE A 2 48.14 -14.97 -5.34
N VAL A 3 47.81 -13.70 -5.15
CA VAL A 3 46.62 -13.27 -4.42
C VAL A 3 45.41 -13.48 -5.32
N ASP A 4 44.48 -14.30 -4.85
CA ASP A 4 43.16 -14.53 -5.42
C ASP A 4 42.37 -13.20 -5.46
N ARG A 5 42.46 -12.49 -6.58
CA ARG A 5 41.66 -11.26 -6.85
C ARG A 5 40.35 -11.56 -7.58
N GLY A 6 40.13 -12.80 -8.02
CA GLY A 6 38.95 -13.18 -8.81
C GLY A 6 37.71 -13.39 -7.95
N GLY A 7 37.87 -13.89 -6.72
CA GLY A 7 36.74 -14.16 -5.81
C GLY A 7 35.97 -12.91 -5.39
N ILE A 8 36.67 -11.80 -5.11
CA ILE A 8 36.05 -10.57 -4.58
C ILE A 8 35.12 -9.92 -5.61
N VAL A 9 35.57 -9.80 -6.87
CA VAL A 9 34.77 -9.17 -7.94
C VAL A 9 33.50 -9.98 -8.21
N ARG A 10 33.63 -11.30 -8.37
CA ARG A 10 32.49 -12.20 -8.62
C ARG A 10 31.47 -12.19 -7.48
N GLN A 11 31.93 -12.07 -6.23
CA GLN A 11 31.04 -11.99 -5.07
C GLN A 11 30.28 -10.66 -5.02
N ILE A 12 30.92 -9.55 -5.38
CA ILE A 12 30.27 -8.23 -5.47
C ILE A 12 29.18 -8.24 -6.55
N ASP A 13 29.49 -8.80 -7.72
CA ASP A 13 28.53 -8.89 -8.83
C ASP A 13 27.31 -9.72 -8.45
N THR A 14 27.52 -10.90 -7.85
CA THR A 14 26.42 -11.78 -7.39
C THR A 14 25.57 -11.11 -6.31
N HIS A 15 26.21 -10.38 -5.39
CA HIS A 15 25.51 -9.64 -4.33
C HIS A 15 24.69 -8.48 -4.91
N PHE A 16 25.26 -7.72 -5.83
CA PHE A 16 24.57 -6.64 -6.53
C PHE A 16 23.35 -7.14 -7.30
N GLU A 17 23.50 -8.21 -8.08
CA GLU A 17 22.40 -8.84 -8.82
C GLU A 17 21.27 -9.32 -7.89
N SER A 18 21.62 -9.90 -6.74
CA SER A 18 20.61 -10.34 -5.76
C SER A 18 19.78 -9.18 -5.20
N TRP A 19 20.43 -8.06 -4.87
CA TRP A 19 19.74 -6.85 -4.42
C TRP A 19 18.88 -6.23 -5.52
N GLN A 20 19.38 -6.22 -6.75
CA GLN A 20 18.64 -5.67 -7.88
C GLN A 20 17.36 -6.48 -8.12
N LEU A 21 17.45 -7.81 -8.12
CA LEU A 21 16.31 -8.69 -8.34
C LEU A 21 15.25 -8.53 -7.25
N GLU A 22 15.66 -8.39 -5.99
CA GLU A 22 14.72 -8.13 -4.90
C GLU A 22 14.08 -6.75 -5.02
N LEU A 23 14.85 -5.69 -5.31
CA LEU A 23 14.29 -4.36 -5.54
C LEU A 23 13.29 -4.34 -6.71
N ASP A 24 13.57 -5.07 -7.79
CA ASP A 24 12.65 -5.18 -8.92
C ASP A 24 11.33 -5.89 -8.53
N ARG A 25 11.40 -6.93 -7.67
CA ARG A 25 10.20 -7.58 -7.11
C ARG A 25 9.38 -6.60 -6.27
N LEU A 26 10.05 -5.85 -5.38
CA LEU A 26 9.40 -4.84 -4.54
C LEU A 26 8.74 -3.74 -5.36
N GLU A 27 9.41 -3.28 -6.42
CA GLU A 27 8.87 -2.27 -7.32
C GLU A 27 7.60 -2.75 -8.03
N LEU A 28 7.58 -4.01 -8.50
CA LEU A 28 6.38 -4.60 -9.10
C LEU A 28 5.21 -4.69 -8.11
N ASP A 29 5.48 -5.03 -6.85
CA ASP A 29 4.44 -5.10 -5.82
C ASP A 29 3.88 -3.73 -5.46
N VAL A 30 4.72 -2.70 -5.39
CA VAL A 30 4.28 -1.30 -5.20
C VAL A 30 3.42 -0.85 -6.39
N MET A 31 3.84 -1.12 -7.63
CA MET A 31 3.04 -0.79 -8.82
C MET A 31 1.67 -1.49 -8.82
N ARG A 32 1.60 -2.75 -8.36
CA ARG A 32 0.33 -3.48 -8.21
C ARG A 32 -0.55 -2.83 -7.15
N ALA A 33 0.02 -2.44 -6.02
CA ALA A 33 -0.69 -1.75 -4.93
C ALA A 33 -1.23 -0.39 -5.39
N GLU A 34 -0.40 0.42 -6.05
CA GLU A 34 -0.80 1.71 -6.63
C GLU A 34 -1.94 1.57 -7.63
N ARG A 35 -1.86 0.57 -8.51
CA ARG A 35 -2.91 0.29 -9.49
C ARG A 35 -4.21 -0.17 -8.83
N ALA A 36 -4.14 -1.05 -7.84
CA ALA A 36 -5.29 -1.50 -7.09
C ALA A 36 -5.96 -0.32 -6.37
N PHE A 37 -5.15 0.54 -5.75
CA PHE A 37 -5.61 1.77 -5.10
C PHE A 37 -6.25 2.76 -6.09
N ALA A 38 -5.70 2.93 -7.28
CA ALA A 38 -6.27 3.81 -8.31
C ALA A 38 -7.59 3.29 -8.88
N THR A 39 -7.79 1.97 -8.92
CA THR A 39 -8.97 1.33 -9.53
C THR A 39 -10.03 0.91 -8.51
N ASP A 40 -9.82 1.20 -7.21
CA ASP A 40 -10.59 0.64 -6.08
C ASP A 40 -10.74 -0.90 -6.16
N GLY A 41 -9.70 -1.55 -6.69
CA GLY A 41 -9.64 -2.99 -6.89
C GLY A 41 -9.13 -3.73 -5.66
N LEU A 42 -9.34 -5.05 -5.63
CA LEU A 42 -8.73 -5.91 -4.61
C LEU A 42 -7.24 -6.08 -4.88
N LEU A 43 -6.40 -5.71 -3.91
CA LEU A 43 -4.98 -6.05 -3.91
C LEU A 43 -4.82 -7.54 -3.61
N ARG A 44 -4.21 -8.27 -4.54
CA ARG A 44 -3.70 -9.63 -4.30
C ARG A 44 -2.18 -9.56 -4.33
N THR A 45 -1.59 -9.53 -3.15
CA THR A 45 -0.15 -9.70 -2.98
C THR A 45 0.10 -11.09 -2.43
N ASP A 46 1.21 -11.70 -2.84
CA ASP A 46 1.74 -12.87 -2.15
C ASP A 46 2.17 -12.46 -0.72
N GLY A 47 2.27 -13.43 0.17
CA GLY A 47 2.73 -13.18 1.54
C GLY A 47 4.13 -12.58 1.51
N TRP A 48 4.35 -11.51 2.27
CA TRP A 48 5.66 -10.90 2.39
C TRP A 48 6.65 -11.87 3.04
N GLU A 49 7.69 -12.25 2.31
CA GLU A 49 8.84 -12.98 2.84
C GLU A 49 10.01 -12.01 3.00
N VAL A 50 10.64 -11.99 4.18
CA VAL A 50 11.82 -11.15 4.41
C VAL A 50 12.97 -11.66 3.55
N PRO A 51 13.55 -10.84 2.65
CA PRO A 51 14.63 -11.28 1.79
C PRO A 51 15.86 -11.68 2.60
N SER A 52 16.42 -12.88 2.35
CA SER A 52 17.69 -13.31 2.93
C SER A 52 18.87 -12.75 2.14
N LEU A 53 18.93 -11.42 2.02
CA LEU A 53 20.01 -10.74 1.30
C LEU A 53 21.25 -10.64 2.18
N ALA A 54 22.40 -10.96 1.60
CA ALA A 54 23.66 -11.05 2.33
C ALA A 54 24.36 -9.68 2.39
N GLY A 55 24.12 -8.90 3.44
CA GLY A 55 24.84 -7.64 3.67
C GLY A 55 24.05 -6.38 3.31
N PRO A 56 24.65 -5.19 3.42
CA PRO A 56 23.96 -3.92 3.20
C PRO A 56 23.66 -3.67 1.71
N VAL A 57 22.66 -2.82 1.44
CA VAL A 57 22.31 -2.38 0.07
C VAL A 57 23.53 -1.74 -0.61
N PRO A 58 23.89 -2.15 -1.84
CA PRO A 58 24.92 -1.50 -2.65
C PRO A 58 24.64 -0.01 -2.85
N GLU A 59 25.69 0.82 -2.86
CA GLU A 59 25.55 2.28 -2.93
C GLU A 59 24.81 2.77 -4.18
N ASP A 60 25.07 2.15 -5.33
CA ASP A 60 24.41 2.48 -6.60
C ASP A 60 22.90 2.18 -6.59
N LEU A 61 22.47 1.20 -5.78
CA LEU A 61 21.06 0.85 -5.64
C LEU A 61 20.34 1.65 -4.55
N ARG A 62 21.09 2.37 -3.71
CA ARG A 62 20.54 3.16 -2.59
C ARG A 62 19.55 4.22 -3.05
N GLY A 63 19.85 4.89 -4.18
CA GLY A 63 18.94 5.90 -4.75
C GLY A 63 17.59 5.29 -5.13
N ARG A 64 17.62 4.17 -5.87
CA ARG A 64 16.42 3.42 -6.25
C ARG A 64 15.63 2.94 -5.04
N ALA A 65 16.30 2.34 -4.06
CA ALA A 65 15.67 1.86 -2.84
C ALA A 65 14.99 2.98 -2.04
N THR A 66 15.62 4.16 -2.00
CA THR A 66 15.07 5.34 -1.32
C THR A 66 13.83 5.86 -2.02
N GLU A 67 13.87 5.98 -3.35
CA GLU A 67 12.70 6.39 -4.15
C GLU A 67 11.53 5.42 -3.97
N LEU A 68 11.81 4.12 -3.98
CA LEU A 68 10.81 3.09 -3.75
C LEU A 68 10.17 3.20 -2.35
N LEU A 69 10.99 3.46 -1.32
CA LEU A 69 10.50 3.68 0.04
C LEU A 69 9.60 4.91 0.14
N THR A 70 9.94 6.00 -0.55
CA THR A 70 9.10 7.21 -0.59
C THR A 70 7.73 6.91 -1.18
N ARG A 71 7.66 6.21 -2.32
CA ARG A 71 6.38 5.83 -2.94
C ARG A 71 5.53 4.96 -2.01
N GLN A 72 6.15 4.02 -1.29
CA GLN A 72 5.45 3.19 -0.30
C GLN A 72 4.85 4.03 0.83
N GLN A 73 5.58 5.03 1.34
CA GLN A 73 5.09 5.92 2.39
C GLN A 73 3.92 6.80 1.91
N GLU A 74 4.01 7.34 0.71
CA GLU A 74 2.93 8.14 0.09
C GLU A 74 1.65 7.30 -0.08
N LEU A 75 1.79 6.05 -0.50
CA LEU A 75 0.67 5.11 -0.61
C LEU A 75 0.04 4.81 0.76
N LEU A 76 0.86 4.60 1.80
CA LEU A 76 0.35 4.37 3.17
C LEU A 76 -0.42 5.56 3.73
N VAL A 77 0.06 6.78 3.49
CA VAL A 77 -0.65 8.02 3.87
C VAL A 77 -2.00 8.07 3.16
N SER A 78 -2.00 7.87 1.83
CA SER A 78 -3.22 7.90 1.00
C SER A 78 -4.24 6.85 1.42
N LEU A 79 -3.78 5.64 1.76
CA LEU A 79 -4.62 4.55 2.26
C LEU A 79 -5.30 4.94 3.58
N THR A 80 -4.53 5.50 4.50
CA THR A 80 -5.03 5.92 5.82
C THR A 80 -6.08 7.02 5.69
N GLU A 81 -5.88 7.98 4.79
CA GLU A 81 -6.84 9.03 4.50
C GLU A 81 -8.16 8.49 3.94
N ARG A 82 -8.10 7.56 2.97
CA ARG A 82 -9.30 6.90 2.42
C ARG A 82 -10.05 6.09 3.46
N LEU A 83 -9.34 5.34 4.30
CA LEU A 83 -9.95 4.60 5.41
C LEU A 83 -10.65 5.55 6.39
N GLY A 84 -10.02 6.67 6.73
CA GLY A 84 -10.63 7.71 7.57
C GLY A 84 -11.90 8.32 6.96
N ALA A 85 -11.88 8.61 5.64
CA ALA A 85 -13.05 9.11 4.93
C ALA A 85 -14.20 8.08 4.89
N THR A 86 -13.88 6.81 4.63
CA THR A 86 -14.84 5.69 4.62
C THR A 86 -15.47 5.49 5.99
N GLY A 87 -14.68 5.53 7.07
CA GLY A 87 -15.18 5.42 8.45
C GLY A 87 -16.14 6.56 8.81
N ARG A 88 -15.85 7.80 8.38
CA ARG A 88 -16.79 8.93 8.55
C ARG A 88 -18.10 8.73 7.78
N GLN A 89 -18.03 8.22 6.55
CA GLN A 89 -19.24 7.92 5.76
C GLN A 89 -20.09 6.83 6.42
N GLN A 90 -19.48 5.76 6.94
CA GLN A 90 -20.18 4.72 7.68
C GLN A 90 -20.85 5.28 8.95
N ALA A 91 -20.15 6.10 9.73
CA ALA A 91 -20.70 6.73 10.94
C ALA A 91 -21.91 7.65 10.62
N LEU A 92 -21.85 8.39 9.51
CA LEU A 92 -22.97 9.21 9.02
C LEU A 92 -24.16 8.34 8.58
N ALA A 93 -23.91 7.29 7.81
CA ALA A 93 -24.95 6.36 7.35
C ALA A 93 -25.66 5.67 8.52
N GLU A 94 -24.91 5.23 9.53
CA GLU A 94 -25.48 4.68 10.77
C GLU A 94 -26.32 5.71 11.52
N ASN A 95 -25.85 6.95 11.61
CA ASN A 95 -26.58 8.00 12.33
C ASN A 95 -27.89 8.36 11.63
N VAL A 96 -27.88 8.50 10.30
CA VAL A 96 -29.10 8.71 9.49
C VAL A 96 -30.05 7.52 9.61
N GLY A 97 -29.55 6.28 9.59
CA GLY A 97 -30.38 5.09 9.81
C GLY A 97 -31.06 5.07 11.18
N ARG A 98 -30.33 5.48 12.24
CA ARG A 98 -30.89 5.62 13.60
C ARG A 98 -31.96 6.73 13.68
N VAL A 99 -31.72 7.88 13.07
CA VAL A 99 -32.67 9.02 13.06
C VAL A 99 -33.91 8.67 12.23
N SER A 100 -33.74 8.11 11.03
CA SER A 100 -34.84 7.69 10.15
C SER A 100 -35.69 6.57 10.77
N THR A 101 -35.10 5.69 11.59
CA THR A 101 -35.86 4.67 12.34
C THR A 101 -36.61 5.26 13.53
N ARG A 102 -36.09 6.32 14.17
CA ARG A 102 -36.76 7.03 15.26
C ARG A 102 -37.90 7.93 14.77
N ASP A 103 -37.80 8.46 13.56
CA ASP A 103 -38.81 9.32 12.96
C ASP A 103 -39.82 8.54 12.11
N ARG A 104 -40.34 7.43 12.67
CA ARG A 104 -41.65 6.92 12.28
C ARG A 104 -42.76 7.77 12.92
N SER A 105 -42.65 9.09 12.85
CA SER A 105 -43.82 9.96 12.86
C SER A 105 -44.63 9.58 11.63
N ARG A 106 -45.57 8.66 11.86
CA ARG A 106 -46.54 8.19 10.87
C ARG A 106 -47.12 9.42 10.17
N PRO A 107 -47.05 9.55 8.83
CA PRO A 107 -47.66 10.67 8.14
C PRO A 107 -49.15 10.69 8.50
N VAL A 108 -49.59 11.74 9.20
CA VAL A 108 -51.01 11.96 9.50
C VAL A 108 -51.52 12.90 8.43
N TYR A 109 -52.33 12.38 7.52
CA TYR A 109 -53.08 13.22 6.60
C TYR A 109 -54.09 14.03 7.40
N PHE A 110 -53.94 15.35 7.38
CA PHE A 110 -54.91 16.29 7.93
C PHE A 110 -55.84 16.68 6.78
N ASP A 111 -57.07 16.16 6.80
CA ASP A 111 -58.10 16.60 5.86
C ASP A 111 -58.61 17.97 6.31
N ILE A 112 -58.34 18.98 5.50
CA ILE A 112 -58.86 20.34 5.69
C ILE A 112 -60.16 20.46 4.92
N SER A 113 -61.29 20.28 5.61
CA SER A 113 -62.60 20.64 5.07
C SER A 113 -62.72 22.16 4.99
N ALA A 114 -62.86 22.69 3.77
CA ALA A 114 -63.09 24.10 3.46
C ALA A 114 -64.51 24.56 3.82
#